data_AF-A0A8T4T967-F1
#
_entry.id   AF-A0A8T4T967-F1
#
_cell.length_a   1.000
_cell.length_b   1.000
_cell.length_c   1.000
_cell.angle_alpha   90.00
_cell.angle_beta   90.00
_cell.angle_gamma   90.00
#
_symmetry.space_group_name_H-M   'P 1'
#
loop_
_entity.id
_entity.type
_entity.pdbx_description
1 polymer ?
#
loop_
_entity_poly.entity_id
_entity_poly.type
_entity_poly.pdbx_seq_one_letter_code
_entity_poly.pdbx_strand_id
1 'polypeptide(L)'
;MAFRGLVAALLLLLPGVFAANIDVAMTTAVLEGGQVRISSEYQTQSERVEDIYIQLPRDVTKVASTIDGAQRSCSITKSIAFCGKLDNGKHLFKIEYTTADSLGRLSGRDVFRFNEYLPFRTRNHTFTLQLPVGTIIPQEEGKEPDFFLTPKPTDVLSDGQHIIITWNTENTNAVSISAVLEQLTKPDFTVIAIIVSIGAALGAAVATYFVKRRFWTKEKVAKKERKAKQKQQESKKLVPQFIEHEQMVVDLLTKAANNELWQKQILADTKFSKAKLSRIIRNLEQRGVVTKTIFGNTNKISLKK
;
A
#
# COMPACT_ATOMS: atom_id res chain seq x y z
N MET A 1 72.65 64.46 -54.12
CA MET A 1 71.97 63.15 -54.21
C MET A 1 71.43 62.82 -52.83
N ALA A 2 70.11 62.92 -52.68
CA ALA A 2 69.40 62.80 -51.42
C ALA A 2 68.49 61.57 -51.50
N PHE A 3 68.66 60.64 -50.56
CA PHE A 3 67.68 59.58 -50.30
C PHE A 3 67.72 59.26 -48.80
N ARG A 4 66.89 59.98 -48.04
CA ARG A 4 66.52 59.64 -46.66
C ARG A 4 65.10 59.08 -46.71
N GLY A 5 64.99 57.76 -46.85
CA GLY A 5 63.74 57.02 -46.81
C GLY A 5 63.29 56.82 -45.36
N LEU A 6 62.16 57.44 -45.04
CA LEU A 6 61.51 57.51 -43.74
C LEU A 6 60.95 56.12 -43.34
N VAL A 7 61.55 55.49 -42.33
CA VAL A 7 61.00 54.26 -41.72
C VAL A 7 59.83 54.67 -40.82
N ALA A 8 58.61 54.51 -41.35
CA ALA A 8 57.38 54.69 -40.60
C ALA A 8 57.19 53.52 -39.61
N ALA A 9 57.61 53.72 -38.37
CA ALA A 9 57.29 52.84 -37.25
C ALA A 9 55.81 53.01 -36.87
N LEU A 10 54.96 52.19 -37.48
CA LEU A 10 53.56 52.04 -37.11
C LEU A 10 53.48 51.26 -35.79
N LEU A 11 53.61 51.99 -34.68
CA LEU A 11 53.40 51.49 -33.32
C LEU A 11 51.93 51.12 -33.16
N LEU A 12 51.63 49.83 -33.35
CA LEU A 12 50.36 49.19 -33.00
C LEU A 12 50.15 49.31 -31.48
N LEU A 13 49.51 50.39 -31.05
CA LEU A 13 48.87 50.49 -29.75
C LEU A 13 47.67 49.53 -29.74
N LEU A 14 47.95 48.24 -29.53
CA LEU A 14 46.89 47.28 -29.21
C LEU A 14 46.29 47.69 -27.87
N PRO A 15 44.99 48.02 -27.79
CA PRO A 15 44.34 48.21 -26.51
C PRO A 15 44.42 46.88 -25.76
N GLY A 16 45.26 46.83 -24.72
CA GLY A 16 45.26 45.74 -23.77
C GLY A 16 43.90 45.68 -23.10
N VAL A 17 43.05 44.77 -23.58
CA VAL A 17 41.80 44.40 -22.89
C VAL A 17 42.22 43.57 -21.68
N PHE A 18 42.56 44.26 -20.60
CA PHE A 18 42.75 43.64 -19.29
C PHE A 18 41.35 43.43 -18.70
N ALA A 19 40.88 42.18 -18.75
CA ALA A 19 39.63 41.75 -18.12
C ALA A 19 39.89 41.45 -16.63
N ALA A 20 38.93 41.76 -15.75
CA ALA A 20 39.00 41.30 -14.37
C ALA A 20 39.21 39.77 -14.30
N ASN A 21 40.06 39.36 -13.37
CA ASN A 21 40.27 37.96 -13.06
C ASN A 21 39.52 37.63 -11.76
N ILE A 22 38.62 36.66 -11.82
CA ILE A 22 38.09 36.04 -10.61
C ILE A 22 39.08 35.00 -10.12
N ASP A 23 39.40 35.06 -8.83
CA ASP A 23 40.24 34.06 -8.21
C ASP A 23 39.43 32.80 -7.86
N VAL A 24 38.23 32.96 -7.30
CA VAL A 24 37.39 31.84 -6.84
C VAL A 24 35.92 32.11 -7.10
N ALA A 25 35.20 31.10 -7.59
CA ALA A 25 33.75 31.10 -7.68
C ALA A 25 33.17 29.80 -7.10
N MET A 26 32.05 29.92 -6.39
CA MET A 26 31.34 28.80 -5.80
C MET A 26 29.87 28.88 -6.19
N THR A 27 29.33 27.81 -6.75
CA THR A 27 27.90 27.72 -7.10
C THR A 27 27.28 26.54 -6.39
N THR A 28 26.19 26.76 -5.67
CA THR A 28 25.40 25.72 -5.01
C THR A 28 24.02 25.66 -5.63
N ALA A 29 23.63 24.48 -6.09
CA ALA A 29 22.31 24.15 -6.59
C ALA A 29 21.60 23.22 -5.61
N VAL A 30 20.51 23.67 -5.01
CA VAL A 30 19.70 22.88 -4.08
C VAL A 30 18.37 22.55 -4.75
N LEU A 31 18.07 21.27 -4.92
CA LEU A 31 16.82 20.80 -5.54
C LEU A 31 15.74 20.68 -4.47
N GLU A 32 14.66 21.45 -4.62
CA GLU A 32 13.53 21.45 -3.67
C GLU A 32 12.21 21.63 -4.43
N GLY A 33 11.25 20.71 -4.22
CA GLY A 33 9.86 20.91 -4.66
C GLY A 33 9.65 21.09 -6.16
N GLY A 34 10.50 20.51 -7.01
CA GLY A 34 10.43 20.67 -8.47
C GLY A 34 11.00 21.99 -8.99
N GLN A 35 11.73 22.70 -8.15
CA GLN A 35 12.54 23.86 -8.50
C GLN A 35 13.98 23.66 -8.02
N VAL A 36 14.87 24.50 -8.50
CA VAL A 36 16.27 24.57 -8.08
C VAL A 36 16.55 25.96 -7.56
N ARG A 37 17.07 26.02 -6.33
CA ARG A 37 17.63 27.25 -5.76
C ARG A 37 19.12 27.29 -6.08
N ILE A 38 19.51 28.27 -6.89
CA ILE A 38 20.90 28.51 -7.27
C ILE A 38 21.43 29.66 -6.42
N SER A 39 22.58 29.43 -5.77
CA SER A 39 23.33 30.45 -5.04
C SER A 39 24.76 30.44 -5.54
N SER A 40 25.20 31.54 -6.15
CA SER A 40 26.56 31.70 -6.65
C SER A 40 27.28 32.83 -5.92
N GLU A 41 28.54 32.58 -5.56
CA GLU A 41 29.44 33.49 -4.86
C GLU A 41 30.74 33.63 -5.67
N TYR A 42 31.12 34.87 -5.93
CA TYR A 42 32.23 35.24 -6.79
C TYR A 42 33.17 36.17 -6.05
N GLN A 43 34.42 35.74 -5.86
CA GLN A 43 35.49 36.58 -5.33
C GLN A 43 36.31 37.14 -6.48
N THR A 44 36.07 38.41 -6.81
CA THR A 44 36.68 39.09 -7.94
C THR A 44 37.71 40.12 -7.50
N GLN A 45 38.78 40.27 -8.28
CA GLN A 45 39.72 41.38 -8.17
C GLN A 45 39.66 42.16 -9.48
N SER A 46 38.97 43.30 -9.44
CA SER A 46 38.83 44.18 -10.61
C SER A 46 39.86 45.30 -10.55
N GLU A 47 40.51 45.58 -11.67
CA GLU A 47 41.44 46.74 -11.81
C GLU A 47 40.72 48.00 -12.31
N ARG A 48 39.47 47.86 -12.80
CA ARG A 48 38.68 48.92 -13.41
C ARG A 48 37.21 48.82 -13.01
N VAL A 49 36.44 49.84 -13.35
CA VAL A 49 34.99 49.78 -13.18
C VAL A 49 34.39 48.82 -14.21
N GLU A 50 33.79 47.72 -13.77
CA GLU A 50 33.19 46.71 -14.64
C GLU A 50 31.71 46.50 -14.35
N ASP A 51 30.91 46.40 -15.40
CA ASP A 51 29.47 46.11 -15.31
C ASP A 51 29.26 44.61 -15.07
N ILE A 52 28.40 44.23 -14.11
CA ILE A 52 28.05 42.83 -13.84
C ILE A 52 26.81 42.44 -14.64
N TYR A 53 27.00 41.57 -15.63
CA TYR A 53 25.93 40.93 -16.39
C TYR A 53 25.90 39.43 -16.13
N ILE A 54 24.72 38.89 -15.85
CA ILE A 54 24.52 37.47 -15.58
C ILE A 54 23.43 36.94 -16.48
N GLN A 55 23.72 35.86 -17.18
CA GLN A 55 22.71 35.15 -17.96
C GLN A 55 21.90 34.27 -17.02
N LEU A 56 20.57 34.45 -17.04
CA LEU A 56 19.63 33.72 -16.21
C LEU A 56 18.75 32.81 -17.05
N PRO A 57 18.22 31.73 -16.48
CA PRO A 57 17.14 30.97 -17.11
C PRO A 57 15.91 31.82 -17.41
N ARG A 58 15.07 31.39 -18.36
CA ARG A 58 13.96 32.19 -18.90
C ARG A 58 12.83 32.44 -17.91
N ASP A 59 12.68 31.55 -16.93
CA ASP A 59 11.62 31.58 -15.93
C ASP A 59 11.97 32.41 -14.69
N VAL A 60 13.23 32.87 -14.57
CA VAL A 60 13.68 33.69 -13.45
C VAL A 60 13.12 35.10 -13.56
N THR A 61 12.30 35.49 -12.58
CA THR A 61 11.68 36.82 -12.50
C THR A 61 12.24 37.68 -11.36
N LYS A 62 12.90 37.05 -10.38
CA LYS A 62 13.46 37.71 -9.20
C LYS A 62 14.83 37.14 -8.90
N VAL A 63 15.71 38.03 -8.48
CA VAL A 63 17.10 37.74 -8.14
C VAL A 63 17.43 38.52 -6.88
N ALA A 64 17.98 37.84 -5.88
CA ALA A 64 18.63 38.50 -4.75
C ALA A 64 20.12 38.60 -5.06
N SER A 65 20.71 39.78 -4.87
CA SER A 65 22.16 39.94 -5.01
C SER A 65 22.74 40.85 -3.95
N THR A 66 24.01 40.61 -3.63
CA THR A 66 24.79 41.43 -2.72
C THR A 66 26.18 41.66 -3.28
N ILE A 67 26.70 42.88 -3.12
CA ILE A 67 28.10 43.23 -3.39
C ILE A 67 28.68 43.71 -2.07
N ASP A 68 29.70 43.02 -1.56
CA ASP A 68 30.37 43.32 -0.28
C ASP A 68 29.39 43.38 0.90
N GLY A 69 28.40 42.49 0.88
CA GLY A 69 27.34 42.41 1.89
C GLY A 69 26.22 43.45 1.75
N ALA A 70 26.36 44.45 0.88
CA ALA A 70 25.30 45.41 0.59
C ALA A 70 24.34 44.84 -0.47
N GLN A 71 23.04 44.84 -0.17
CA GLN A 71 22.01 44.37 -1.09
C GLN A 71 21.94 45.25 -2.35
N ARG A 72 21.81 44.63 -3.51
CA ARG A 72 21.69 45.29 -4.81
C ARG A 72 20.44 44.79 -5.54
N SER A 73 19.80 45.69 -6.28
CA SER A 73 18.71 45.33 -7.18
C SER A 73 19.28 45.03 -8.57
N CYS A 74 18.98 43.86 -9.13
CA CYS A 74 19.32 43.56 -10.51
C CYS A 74 18.14 43.89 -11.44
N SER A 75 18.41 44.54 -12.58
CA SER A 75 17.43 44.75 -13.65
C SER A 75 17.50 43.59 -14.64
N ILE A 76 16.39 42.87 -14.83
CA ILE A 76 16.33 41.70 -15.72
C ILE A 76 15.72 42.10 -17.05
N THR A 77 16.47 41.94 -18.15
CA THR A 77 16.00 42.17 -19.52
C THR A 77 16.37 40.98 -20.39
N LYS A 78 15.36 40.28 -20.92
CA LYS A 78 15.56 39.12 -21.82
C LYS A 78 16.56 38.09 -21.28
N SER A 79 16.36 37.61 -20.05
CA SER A 79 17.25 36.62 -19.41
C SER A 79 18.67 37.11 -19.14
N ILE A 80 18.91 38.41 -19.15
CA ILE A 80 20.17 39.02 -18.70
C ILE A 80 19.86 39.91 -17.51
N ALA A 81 20.49 39.63 -16.36
CA ALA A 81 20.44 40.48 -15.18
C ALA A 81 21.64 41.42 -15.16
N PHE A 82 21.37 42.72 -15.11
CA PHE A 82 22.36 43.74 -14.80
C PHE A 82 22.32 44.05 -13.30
N CYS A 83 23.39 43.72 -12.58
CA CYS A 83 23.46 43.81 -11.11
C CYS A 83 24.30 44.98 -10.58
N GLY A 84 24.64 45.93 -11.45
CA GLY A 84 25.42 47.12 -11.11
C GLY A 84 26.86 47.04 -11.61
N LYS A 85 27.74 47.84 -10.99
CA LYS A 85 29.15 47.94 -11.33
C LYS A 85 30.04 47.59 -10.14
N LEU A 86 31.19 47.01 -10.43
CA LEU A 86 32.28 46.80 -9.48
C LEU A 86 33.30 47.90 -9.69
N ASP A 87 33.78 48.50 -8.62
CA ASP A 87 34.86 49.48 -8.68
C ASP A 87 36.23 48.77 -8.71
N ASN A 88 37.33 49.53 -8.72
CA ASN A 88 38.66 48.97 -8.60
C ASN A 88 38.86 48.41 -7.18
N GLY A 89 39.20 47.13 -7.07
CA GLY A 89 39.44 46.47 -5.80
C GLY A 89 39.00 45.02 -5.78
N LYS A 90 39.02 44.44 -4.56
CA LYS A 90 38.51 43.11 -4.29
C LYS A 90 37.05 43.22 -3.88
N HIS A 91 36.20 42.45 -4.53
CA HIS A 91 34.78 42.44 -4.24
C HIS A 91 34.27 41.01 -4.05
N LEU A 92 33.28 40.88 -3.16
CA LEU A 92 32.51 39.66 -2.97
C LEU A 92 31.12 39.85 -3.53
N PHE A 93 30.85 39.24 -4.68
CA PHE A 93 29.55 39.29 -5.32
C PHE A 93 28.79 37.98 -5.08
N LYS A 94 27.57 38.08 -4.55
CA LYS A 94 26.67 36.93 -4.37
C LYS A 94 25.38 37.16 -5.14
N ILE A 95 24.86 36.08 -5.73
CA ILE A 95 23.58 36.07 -6.42
C ILE A 95 22.80 34.80 -6.05
N GLU A 96 21.50 34.96 -5.82
CA GLU A 96 20.59 33.87 -5.52
C GLU A 96 19.31 34.01 -6.34
N TYR A 97 18.86 32.91 -6.94
CA TYR A 97 17.60 32.81 -7.68
C TYR A 97 17.03 31.40 -7.65
N THR A 98 15.77 31.27 -8.06
CA THR A 98 15.08 29.99 -8.16
C THR A 98 14.58 29.79 -9.59
N THR A 99 14.77 28.60 -10.13
CA THR A 99 14.39 28.22 -11.51
C THR A 99 13.89 26.78 -11.56
N ALA A 100 12.92 26.51 -12.44
CA ALA A 100 12.50 25.17 -12.84
C ALA A 100 13.11 24.76 -14.19
N ASP A 101 13.65 25.70 -14.99
CA ASP A 101 14.21 25.46 -16.33
C ASP A 101 15.45 24.54 -16.30
N SER A 102 16.15 24.49 -15.15
CA SER A 102 17.24 23.54 -14.89
C SER A 102 16.79 22.10 -14.65
N LEU A 103 15.48 21.83 -14.60
CA LEU A 103 14.91 20.49 -14.41
C LEU A 103 14.15 20.06 -15.66
N GLY A 104 14.38 18.81 -16.08
CA GLY A 104 13.70 18.18 -17.19
C GLY A 104 13.38 16.73 -16.90
N ARG A 105 12.80 16.05 -17.89
CA ARG A 105 12.57 14.60 -17.84
C ARG A 105 13.13 13.93 -19.08
N LEU A 106 13.77 12.78 -18.89
CA LEU A 106 14.28 11.93 -19.95
C LEU A 106 13.97 10.47 -19.62
N SER A 107 13.21 9.81 -20.50
CA SER A 107 12.83 8.40 -20.33
C SER A 107 12.16 8.10 -18.97
N GLY A 108 11.35 9.03 -18.46
CA GLY A 108 10.66 8.89 -17.17
C GLY A 108 11.50 9.20 -15.93
N ARG A 109 12.79 9.53 -16.08
CA ARG A 109 13.67 9.99 -15.00
C ARG A 109 13.78 11.51 -14.99
N ASP A 110 13.99 12.09 -13.82
CA ASP A 110 14.23 13.52 -13.68
C ASP A 110 15.69 13.82 -14.08
N VAL A 111 15.93 14.96 -14.72
CA VAL A 111 17.26 15.37 -15.18
C VAL A 111 17.52 16.79 -14.73
N PHE A 112 18.60 16.98 -14.00
CA PHE A 112 19.15 18.29 -13.69
C PHE A 112 20.14 18.71 -14.78
N ARG A 113 20.06 19.97 -15.23
CA ARG A 113 20.99 20.59 -16.16
C ARG A 113 21.32 22.02 -15.74
N PHE A 114 22.61 22.31 -15.70
CA PHE A 114 23.15 23.63 -15.47
C PHE A 114 24.14 23.95 -16.58
N ASN A 115 23.85 24.95 -17.41
CA ASN A 115 24.73 25.37 -18.50
C ASN A 115 24.80 26.89 -18.53
N GLU A 116 25.81 27.45 -17.87
CA GLU A 116 25.93 28.90 -17.69
C GLU A 116 27.34 29.40 -18.00
N TYR A 117 27.39 30.60 -18.56
CA TYR A 117 28.61 31.37 -18.69
C TYR A 117 28.83 32.14 -17.39
N LEU A 118 30.01 31.97 -16.80
CA LEU A 118 30.39 32.71 -15.61
C LEU A 118 30.60 34.20 -16.01
N PRO A 119 30.18 35.16 -15.16
CA PRO A 119 30.27 36.58 -15.50
C PRO A 119 31.71 37.05 -15.71
N PHE A 120 32.69 36.32 -15.18
CA PHE A 120 34.12 36.55 -15.40
C PHE A 120 34.84 35.20 -15.47
N ARG A 121 36.07 35.20 -16.00
CA ARG A 121 36.92 34.02 -16.01
C ARG A 121 37.42 33.72 -14.59
N THR A 122 37.25 32.49 -14.14
CA THR A 122 37.55 32.08 -12.77
C THR A 122 38.73 31.12 -12.74
N ARG A 123 39.71 31.34 -11.85
CA ARG A 123 40.83 30.39 -11.68
C ARG A 123 40.36 29.07 -11.11
N ASN A 124 39.54 29.12 -10.06
CA ASN A 124 38.93 27.94 -9.45
C ASN A 124 37.42 28.13 -9.35
N HIS A 125 36.65 27.16 -9.86
CA HIS A 125 35.21 27.12 -9.71
C HIS A 125 34.78 25.80 -9.06
N THR A 126 34.01 25.90 -7.98
CA THR A 126 33.41 24.75 -7.30
C THR A 126 31.89 24.78 -7.50
N PHE A 127 31.35 23.76 -8.14
CA PHE A 127 29.91 23.55 -8.27
C PHE A 127 29.47 22.45 -7.31
N THR A 128 28.44 22.70 -6.52
CA THR A 128 27.86 21.73 -5.59
C THR A 128 26.37 21.54 -5.89
N LEU A 129 25.96 20.30 -6.16
CA LEU A 129 24.56 19.90 -6.35
C LEU A 129 24.09 19.12 -5.12
N GLN A 130 23.06 19.62 -4.45
CA GLN A 130 22.40 18.94 -3.34
C GLN A 130 21.06 18.36 -3.81
N LEU A 131 20.94 17.03 -3.74
CA LEU A 131 19.73 16.31 -4.13
C LEU A 131 18.70 16.30 -3.00
N PRO A 132 17.38 16.28 -3.30
CA PRO A 132 16.35 16.21 -2.27
C PRO A 132 16.30 14.82 -1.64
N VAL A 133 15.79 14.76 -0.40
CA VAL A 133 15.61 13.50 0.33
C VAL A 133 14.82 12.48 -0.50
N GLY A 134 15.29 11.24 -0.51
CA GLY A 134 14.65 10.15 -1.25
C GLY A 134 14.98 10.12 -2.74
N THR A 135 15.95 10.92 -3.19
CA THR A 135 16.47 10.88 -4.56
C THR A 135 17.75 10.04 -4.59
N ILE A 136 17.90 9.24 -5.64
CA ILE A 136 19.11 8.46 -5.92
C ILE A 136 19.66 8.80 -7.30
N ILE A 137 20.95 8.55 -7.46
CA ILE A 137 21.57 8.47 -8.79
C ILE A 137 21.35 7.02 -9.27
N PRO A 138 20.66 6.81 -10.41
CA PRO A 138 20.39 5.47 -10.89
C PRO A 138 21.69 4.74 -11.23
N GLN A 139 21.71 3.43 -11.08
CA GLN A 139 22.82 2.59 -11.50
C GLN A 139 22.39 1.70 -12.68
N GLU A 140 23.32 1.43 -13.59
CA GLU A 140 23.08 0.58 -14.75
C GLU A 140 24.12 -0.54 -14.78
N GLU A 141 23.68 -1.76 -15.07
CA GLU A 141 24.54 -2.94 -15.04
C GLU A 141 25.67 -2.81 -16.06
N GLY A 142 26.91 -3.05 -15.61
CA GLY A 142 28.11 -2.89 -16.44
C GLY A 142 28.53 -1.43 -16.70
N LYS A 143 27.92 -0.45 -16.03
CA LYS A 143 28.34 0.96 -16.05
C LYS A 143 28.97 1.36 -14.71
N GLU A 144 29.76 2.43 -14.74
CA GLU A 144 30.33 3.02 -13.52
C GLU A 144 29.24 3.69 -12.67
N PRO A 145 29.40 3.79 -11.33
CA PRO A 145 28.38 4.37 -10.45
C PRO A 145 28.02 5.82 -10.75
N ASP A 146 28.93 6.58 -11.35
CA ASP A 146 28.78 7.99 -11.71
C ASP A 146 28.39 8.20 -13.19
N PHE A 147 28.03 7.13 -13.91
CA PHE A 147 27.70 7.18 -15.35
C PHE A 147 26.64 8.24 -15.71
N PHE A 148 25.69 8.49 -14.81
CA PHE A 148 24.60 9.46 -15.00
C PHE A 148 24.96 10.89 -14.59
N LEU A 149 26.22 11.14 -14.23
CA LEU A 149 26.76 12.45 -13.88
C LEU A 149 27.72 12.89 -14.99
N THR A 150 27.53 14.10 -15.51
CA THR A 150 28.37 14.64 -16.59
C THR A 150 28.68 16.11 -16.32
N PRO A 151 29.96 16.54 -16.36
CA PRO A 151 31.16 15.68 -16.40
C PRO A 151 31.27 14.80 -15.14
N LYS A 152 32.30 13.96 -15.07
CA LYS A 152 32.54 13.18 -13.86
C LYS A 152 32.75 14.10 -12.65
N PRO A 153 32.07 13.86 -11.52
CA PRO A 153 32.23 14.67 -10.33
C PRO A 153 33.61 14.47 -9.71
N THR A 154 34.07 15.47 -8.96
CA THR A 154 35.24 15.34 -8.10
C THR A 154 34.90 14.47 -6.90
N ASP A 155 33.75 14.73 -6.27
CA ASP A 155 33.30 14.01 -5.08
C ASP A 155 31.79 13.77 -5.09
N VAL A 156 31.37 12.64 -4.53
CA VAL A 156 29.98 12.31 -4.23
C VAL A 156 29.90 11.94 -2.76
N LEU A 157 29.28 12.80 -1.95
CA LEU A 157 29.16 12.67 -0.51
C LEU A 157 27.68 12.49 -0.11
N SER A 158 27.46 12.03 1.12
CA SER A 158 26.12 12.04 1.73
C SER A 158 26.22 12.56 3.17
N ASP A 159 25.26 13.40 3.55
CA ASP A 159 25.07 13.87 4.92
C ASP A 159 24.16 12.95 5.76
N GLY A 160 23.78 11.79 5.20
CA GLY A 160 22.83 10.83 5.77
C GLY A 160 21.38 11.00 5.32
N GLN A 161 21.02 12.13 4.70
CA GLN A 161 19.67 12.40 4.17
C GLN A 161 19.68 12.81 2.70
N HIS A 162 20.67 13.59 2.31
CA HIS A 162 20.90 14.13 0.97
C HIS A 162 22.17 13.52 0.37
N ILE A 163 22.21 13.54 -0.95
CA ILE A 163 23.41 13.27 -1.73
C ILE A 163 23.94 14.62 -2.21
N ILE A 164 25.23 14.85 -2.00
CA ILE A 164 25.93 16.10 -2.31
C ILE A 164 27.01 15.77 -3.34
N ILE A 165 26.89 16.34 -4.54
CA ILE A 165 27.80 16.08 -5.65
C ILE A 165 28.61 17.33 -5.93
N THR A 166 29.93 17.22 -6.03
CA THR A 166 30.83 18.36 -6.19
C THR A 166 31.68 18.23 -7.45
N TRP A 167 31.79 19.31 -8.22
CA TRP A 167 32.68 19.44 -9.37
C TRP A 167 33.62 20.62 -9.14
N ASN A 168 34.93 20.37 -9.22
CA ASN A 168 35.95 21.40 -9.24
C ASN A 168 36.49 21.58 -10.66
N THR A 169 36.40 22.79 -11.18
CA THR A 169 36.91 23.15 -12.51
C THR A 169 37.90 24.30 -12.40
N GLU A 170 38.99 24.21 -13.15
CA GLU A 170 40.03 25.23 -13.18
C GLU A 170 39.98 26.06 -14.46
N ASN A 171 40.32 27.34 -14.34
CA ASN A 171 40.51 28.30 -15.43
C ASN A 171 39.37 28.39 -16.46
N THR A 172 38.12 28.24 -16.00
CA THR A 172 36.94 28.22 -16.85
C THR A 172 36.18 29.55 -16.87
N ASN A 173 35.42 29.77 -17.94
CA ASN A 173 34.44 30.84 -18.11
C ASN A 173 33.02 30.30 -18.37
N ALA A 174 32.86 28.98 -18.43
CA ALA A 174 31.58 28.33 -18.66
C ALA A 174 31.52 26.99 -17.91
N VAL A 175 30.33 26.63 -17.45
CA VAL A 175 30.12 25.39 -16.70
C VAL A 175 28.90 24.70 -17.28
N SER A 176 29.07 23.44 -17.67
CA SER A 176 28.01 22.59 -18.18
C SER A 176 27.99 21.30 -17.37
N ILE A 177 26.99 21.16 -16.51
CA ILE A 177 26.80 20.00 -15.62
C ILE A 177 25.40 19.43 -15.85
N SER A 178 25.30 18.10 -15.81
CA SER A 178 24.04 17.39 -15.83
C SER A 178 24.07 16.17 -14.93
N ALA A 179 22.94 15.90 -14.28
CA ALA A 179 22.75 14.71 -13.45
C ALA A 179 21.38 14.09 -13.76
N VAL A 180 21.35 12.78 -14.01
CA VAL A 180 20.08 12.04 -14.10
C VAL A 180 19.74 11.49 -12.71
N LEU A 181 18.48 11.68 -12.33
CA LEU A 181 17.97 11.48 -10.98
C LEU A 181 16.75 10.55 -11.01
N GLU A 182 16.62 9.73 -9.99
CA GLU A 182 15.46 8.87 -9.80
C GLU A 182 14.91 9.03 -8.38
N GLN A 183 13.60 9.18 -8.26
CA GLN A 183 12.96 9.24 -6.95
C GLN A 183 12.67 7.84 -6.44
N LEU A 184 13.04 7.57 -5.19
CA LEU A 184 12.62 6.37 -4.48
C LEU A 184 11.10 6.43 -4.34
N THR A 185 10.42 5.70 -5.21
CA THR A 185 8.98 5.49 -5.09
C THR A 185 8.73 4.85 -3.75
N LYS A 186 8.05 5.56 -2.86
CA LYS A 186 7.52 4.94 -1.64
C LYS A 186 6.58 3.83 -2.12
N PRO A 187 6.69 2.60 -1.58
CA PRO A 187 5.77 1.55 -1.94
C PRO A 187 4.35 2.07 -1.75
N ASP A 188 3.51 1.93 -2.77
CA ASP A 188 2.14 2.39 -2.72
C ASP A 188 1.37 1.53 -1.71
N PHE A 189 1.30 2.02 -0.48
CA PHE A 189 0.60 1.35 0.61
C PHE A 189 -0.88 1.14 0.31
N THR A 190 -1.47 1.82 -0.68
CA THR A 190 -2.87 1.59 -1.06
C THR A 190 -3.11 0.17 -1.54
N VAL A 191 -2.22 -0.41 -2.35
CA VAL A 191 -2.36 -1.79 -2.84
C VAL A 191 -2.26 -2.79 -1.68
N ILE A 192 -1.30 -2.57 -0.77
CA ILE A 192 -1.13 -3.39 0.42
C ILE A 192 -2.37 -3.30 1.33
N ALA A 193 -2.90 -2.08 1.54
CA ALA A 193 -4.11 -1.87 2.34
C ALA A 193 -5.35 -2.52 1.71
N ILE A 194 -5.48 -2.51 0.39
CA ILE A 194 -6.56 -3.21 -0.33
C ILE A 194 -6.44 -4.72 -0.13
N ILE A 195 -5.25 -5.30 -0.28
CA ILE A 195 -5.04 -6.74 -0.07
C ILE A 195 -5.36 -7.14 1.38
N VAL A 196 -4.89 -6.36 2.35
CA VAL A 196 -5.14 -6.60 3.78
C VAL A 196 -6.63 -6.48 4.11
N SER A 197 -7.33 -5.48 3.58
CA SER A 197 -8.77 -5.30 3.82
C SER A 197 -9.62 -6.42 3.20
N ILE A 198 -9.30 -6.87 1.98
CA ILE A 198 -9.94 -8.04 1.36
C ILE A 198 -9.69 -9.30 2.19
N GLY A 199 -8.45 -9.53 2.62
CA GLY A 199 -8.09 -10.66 3.49
C GLY A 199 -8.87 -10.66 4.80
N ALA A 200 -9.00 -9.49 5.45
CA ALA A 200 -9.78 -9.33 6.66
C ALA A 200 -11.29 -9.59 6.45
N ALA A 201 -11.86 -9.08 5.36
CA ALA A 201 -13.26 -9.31 5.01
C ALA A 201 -13.56 -10.80 4.75
N LEU A 202 -12.69 -11.49 4.01
CA LEU A 202 -12.81 -12.92 3.78
C LEU A 202 -12.64 -13.72 5.09
N GLY A 203 -11.68 -13.34 5.92
CA GLY A 203 -11.48 -13.95 7.25
C GLY A 203 -12.73 -13.82 8.13
N ALA A 204 -13.35 -12.63 8.16
CA ALA A 204 -14.60 -12.39 8.90
C ALA A 204 -15.78 -13.18 8.32
N ALA A 205 -15.90 -13.27 6.99
CA ALA A 205 -16.95 -14.05 6.34
C ALA A 205 -16.83 -15.55 6.66
N VAL A 206 -15.62 -16.10 6.64
CA VAL A 206 -15.36 -17.50 7.01
C VAL A 206 -15.66 -17.73 8.50
N ALA A 207 -15.18 -16.84 9.38
CA ALA A 207 -15.43 -16.95 10.82
C ALA A 207 -16.93 -16.92 11.15
N THR A 208 -17.69 -15.98 10.56
CA THR A 208 -19.15 -15.88 10.76
C THR A 208 -19.89 -17.10 10.21
N TYR A 209 -19.47 -17.64 9.06
CA TYR A 209 -20.02 -18.89 8.52
C TYR A 209 -19.84 -20.08 9.47
N PHE A 210 -18.64 -20.26 10.04
CA PHE A 210 -18.37 -21.34 10.99
C PHE A 210 -19.16 -21.20 12.30
N VAL A 211 -19.29 -19.99 12.84
CA VAL A 211 -20.10 -19.72 14.04
C VAL A 211 -21.56 -20.07 13.78
N LYS A 212 -22.14 -19.57 12.67
CA LYS A 212 -23.55 -19.82 12.32
C LYS A 212 -23.83 -21.31 12.10
N ARG A 213 -22.92 -22.03 11.44
CA ARG A 213 -23.02 -23.48 11.23
C ARG A 213 -23.10 -24.22 12.57
N ARG A 214 -22.30 -23.83 13.57
CA ARG A 214 -22.28 -24.47 14.89
C ARG A 214 -23.59 -24.28 15.67
N PHE A 215 -24.24 -23.11 15.53
CA PHE A 215 -25.54 -22.84 16.13
C PHE A 215 -26.67 -23.64 15.47
N TRP A 216 -26.66 -23.77 14.14
CA TRP A 216 -27.69 -24.51 13.41
C TRP A 216 -27.69 -26.01 13.72
N THR A 217 -26.51 -26.59 13.98
CA THR A 217 -26.41 -28.00 14.39
C THR A 217 -27.01 -28.23 15.77
N LYS A 218 -26.79 -27.31 16.72
CA LYS A 218 -27.38 -27.38 18.07
C LYS A 218 -28.90 -27.30 18.02
N GLU A 219 -29.45 -26.43 17.18
CA GLU A 219 -30.89 -26.27 17.04
C GLU A 219 -31.55 -27.52 16.41
N LYS A 220 -30.91 -28.13 15.40
CA LYS A 220 -31.40 -29.39 14.81
C LYS A 220 -31.37 -30.56 15.79
N VAL A 221 -30.33 -30.65 16.63
CA VAL A 221 -30.25 -31.70 17.68
C VAL A 221 -31.33 -31.48 18.74
N ALA A 222 -31.50 -30.25 19.25
CA ALA A 222 -32.55 -29.93 20.22
C ALA A 222 -33.97 -30.20 19.68
N LYS A 223 -34.23 -29.90 18.39
CA LYS A 223 -35.53 -30.17 17.75
C LYS A 223 -35.77 -31.67 17.55
N LYS A 224 -34.72 -32.47 17.32
CA LYS A 224 -34.80 -33.94 17.21
C LYS A 224 -35.05 -34.60 18.56
N GLU A 225 -34.44 -34.11 19.64
CA GLU A 225 -34.70 -34.57 21.02
C GLU A 225 -36.12 -34.23 21.50
N ARG A 226 -36.63 -33.02 21.18
CA ARG A 226 -38.02 -32.65 21.51
C ARG A 226 -39.05 -33.55 20.81
N LYS A 227 -38.82 -33.91 19.55
CA LYS A 227 -39.69 -34.84 18.81
C LYS A 227 -39.60 -36.28 19.33
N ALA A 228 -38.43 -36.72 19.79
CA ALA A 228 -38.26 -38.05 20.41
C ALA A 228 -38.99 -38.14 21.76
N LYS A 229 -38.92 -37.09 22.59
CA LYS A 229 -39.65 -37.03 23.88
C LYS A 229 -41.17 -36.97 23.71
N GLN A 230 -41.69 -36.26 22.71
CA GLN A 230 -43.14 -36.27 22.41
C GLN A 230 -43.65 -37.65 21.95
N LYS A 231 -42.88 -38.37 21.12
CA LYS A 231 -43.28 -39.72 20.64
C LYS A 231 -43.32 -40.78 21.76
N GLN A 232 -42.55 -40.61 22.82
CA GLN A 232 -42.60 -41.49 24.00
C GLN A 232 -43.75 -41.17 24.97
N GLN A 233 -44.36 -40.00 24.87
CA GLN A 233 -45.44 -39.57 25.78
C GLN A 233 -46.83 -39.93 25.24
N GLU A 234 -46.98 -40.13 23.92
CA GLU A 234 -48.22 -40.62 23.29
C GLU A 234 -48.46 -42.13 23.46
N SER A 235 -47.41 -42.96 23.57
CA SER A 235 -47.57 -44.42 23.71
C SER A 235 -47.91 -44.90 25.14
N LYS A 236 -48.04 -44.00 26.11
CA LYS A 236 -48.38 -44.33 27.52
C LYS A 236 -49.82 -44.01 27.92
N LYS A 237 -50.65 -43.47 27.01
CA LYS A 237 -52.08 -43.29 27.24
C LYS A 237 -52.84 -44.43 26.56
N LEU A 238 -53.75 -45.07 27.32
CA LEU A 238 -54.63 -46.17 26.94
C LEU A 238 -54.10 -47.58 27.25
N VAL A 239 -53.67 -47.82 28.49
CA VAL A 239 -53.91 -49.14 29.10
C VAL A 239 -55.22 -49.01 29.89
N PRO A 240 -56.35 -49.55 29.40
CA PRO A 240 -57.54 -49.62 30.23
C PRO A 240 -57.23 -50.48 31.46
N GLN A 241 -57.58 -50.00 32.65
CA GLN A 241 -57.47 -50.80 33.88
C GLN A 241 -58.37 -52.04 33.73
N PHE A 242 -57.74 -53.20 33.52
CA PHE A 242 -58.41 -54.48 33.53
C PHE A 242 -58.73 -54.89 34.96
N ILE A 243 -59.88 -55.54 35.12
CA ILE A 243 -60.19 -56.27 36.36
C ILE A 243 -59.26 -57.49 36.41
N GLU A 244 -58.87 -57.96 37.60
CA GLU A 244 -57.89 -59.06 37.80
C GLU A 244 -58.15 -60.29 36.90
N HIS A 245 -59.42 -60.68 36.73
CA HIS A 245 -59.80 -61.81 35.87
C HIS A 245 -59.68 -61.54 34.36
N GLU A 246 -59.83 -60.29 33.93
CA GLU A 246 -59.61 -59.87 32.53
C GLU A 246 -58.11 -59.83 32.23
N GLN A 247 -57.31 -59.32 33.17
CA GLN A 247 -55.85 -59.30 33.13
C GLN A 247 -55.27 -60.69 32.90
N MET A 248 -55.75 -61.68 33.64
CA MET A 248 -55.30 -63.07 33.49
C MET A 248 -55.51 -63.62 32.08
N VAL A 249 -56.63 -63.27 31.42
CA VAL A 249 -56.91 -63.68 30.03
C VAL A 249 -56.01 -62.95 29.04
N VAL A 250 -55.77 -61.66 29.24
CA VAL A 250 -54.88 -60.85 28.37
C VAL A 250 -53.43 -61.31 28.49
N ASP A 251 -52.96 -61.63 29.70
CA ASP A 251 -51.62 -62.14 29.94
C ASP A 251 -51.39 -63.51 29.29
N LEU A 252 -52.40 -64.39 29.36
CA LEU A 252 -52.35 -65.68 28.67
C LEU A 252 -52.27 -65.51 27.16
N LEU A 253 -53.07 -64.60 26.59
CA LEU A 253 -53.01 -64.30 25.16
C LEU A 253 -51.66 -63.70 24.76
N THR A 254 -51.08 -62.81 25.57
CA THR A 254 -49.77 -62.18 25.30
C THR A 254 -48.61 -63.18 25.33
N LYS A 255 -48.73 -64.23 26.15
CA LYS A 255 -47.73 -65.32 26.24
C LYS A 255 -47.87 -66.37 25.15
N ALA A 256 -48.99 -66.40 24.44
CA ALA A 256 -49.25 -67.40 23.41
C ALA A 256 -48.58 -67.06 22.08
N ALA A 257 -48.25 -68.09 21.30
CA ALA A 257 -47.75 -67.90 19.95
C ALA A 257 -48.77 -67.13 19.09
N ASN A 258 -48.31 -66.05 18.45
CA ASN A 258 -49.11 -65.14 17.62
C ASN A 258 -50.18 -64.30 18.35
N ASN A 259 -50.17 -64.28 19.70
CA ASN A 259 -51.18 -63.60 20.51
C ASN A 259 -52.61 -64.13 20.32
N GLU A 260 -52.74 -65.43 19.99
CA GLU A 260 -54.04 -66.07 19.76
C GLU A 260 -54.13 -67.40 20.51
N LEU A 261 -55.29 -67.67 21.13
CA LEU A 261 -55.59 -68.94 21.79
C LEU A 261 -57.00 -69.41 21.47
N TRP A 262 -57.18 -70.73 21.53
CA TRP A 262 -58.50 -71.33 21.47
C TRP A 262 -59.24 -71.10 22.79
N GLN A 263 -60.54 -70.79 22.73
CA GLN A 263 -61.34 -70.57 23.94
C GLN A 263 -61.30 -71.77 24.91
N LYS A 264 -61.17 -73.00 24.38
CA LYS A 264 -60.99 -74.22 25.19
C LYS A 264 -59.66 -74.23 25.98
N GLN A 265 -58.58 -73.71 25.40
CA GLN A 265 -57.27 -73.61 26.07
C GLN A 265 -57.33 -72.58 27.19
N ILE A 266 -57.90 -71.40 26.92
CA ILE A 266 -58.10 -70.36 27.94
C ILE A 266 -58.94 -70.90 29.10
N LEU A 267 -59.97 -71.71 28.80
CA LEU A 267 -60.80 -72.34 29.82
C LEU A 267 -60.01 -73.31 30.72
N ALA A 268 -59.13 -74.11 30.12
CA ALA A 268 -58.29 -75.06 30.84
C ALA A 268 -57.28 -74.34 31.76
N ASP A 269 -56.65 -73.27 31.25
CA ASP A 269 -55.58 -72.55 31.98
C ASP A 269 -56.13 -71.64 33.09
N THR A 270 -57.30 -71.02 32.88
CA THR A 270 -57.90 -70.08 33.86
C THR A 270 -58.78 -70.75 34.91
N LYS A 271 -59.19 -72.01 34.69
CA LYS A 271 -60.16 -72.75 35.53
C LYS A 271 -61.51 -72.01 35.71
N PHE A 272 -61.87 -71.11 34.80
CA PHE A 272 -63.16 -70.42 34.85
C PHE A 272 -64.30 -71.32 34.39
N SER A 273 -65.53 -71.03 34.85
CA SER A 273 -66.71 -71.65 34.24
C SER A 273 -66.92 -71.13 32.81
N LYS A 274 -67.49 -71.95 31.93
CA LYS A 274 -67.75 -71.59 30.52
C LYS A 274 -68.52 -70.27 30.40
N ALA A 275 -69.51 -70.05 31.27
CA ALA A 275 -70.30 -68.83 31.31
C ALA A 275 -69.46 -67.61 31.75
N LYS A 276 -68.60 -67.76 32.78
CA LYS A 276 -67.73 -66.68 33.27
C LYS A 276 -66.72 -66.25 32.19
N LEU A 277 -66.04 -67.21 31.55
CA LEU A 277 -65.10 -66.92 30.48
C LEU A 277 -65.79 -66.24 29.28
N SER A 278 -67.00 -66.68 28.91
CA SER A 278 -67.75 -66.06 27.82
C SER A 278 -68.13 -64.59 28.11
N ARG A 279 -68.44 -64.25 29.37
CA ARG A 279 -68.70 -62.86 29.79
C ARG A 279 -67.43 -62.00 29.72
N ILE A 280 -66.30 -62.54 30.20
CA ILE A 280 -65.00 -61.86 30.17
C ILE A 280 -64.58 -61.56 28.72
N ILE A 281 -64.65 -62.55 27.83
CA ILE A 281 -64.31 -62.37 26.41
C ILE A 281 -65.23 -61.32 25.76
N ARG A 282 -66.53 -61.36 26.05
CA ARG A 282 -67.48 -60.35 25.53
C ARG A 282 -67.13 -58.94 26.01
N ASN A 283 -66.76 -58.77 27.29
CA ASN A 283 -66.35 -57.48 27.83
C ASN A 283 -65.05 -56.97 27.20
N LEU A 284 -64.05 -57.85 27.06
CA LEU A 284 -62.78 -57.51 26.41
C LEU A 284 -62.98 -57.16 24.94
N GLU A 285 -63.88 -57.84 24.24
CA GLU A 285 -64.24 -57.58 22.85
C GLU A 285 -64.97 -56.23 22.71
N GLN A 286 -65.94 -55.94 23.60
CA GLN A 286 -66.62 -54.64 23.65
C GLN A 286 -65.66 -53.48 23.91
N ARG A 287 -64.59 -53.72 24.68
CA ARG A 287 -63.51 -52.74 24.94
C ARG A 287 -62.48 -52.66 23.82
N GLY A 288 -62.63 -53.48 22.77
CA GLY A 288 -61.72 -53.50 21.63
C GLY A 288 -60.34 -54.10 21.91
N VAL A 289 -60.20 -54.88 22.99
CA VAL A 289 -58.91 -55.47 23.41
C VAL A 289 -58.67 -56.81 22.72
N VAL A 290 -59.73 -57.58 22.51
CA VAL A 290 -59.66 -58.88 21.82
C VAL A 290 -60.66 -58.93 20.66
N THR A 291 -60.37 -59.78 19.69
CA THR A 291 -61.29 -60.13 18.59
C THR A 291 -61.63 -61.60 18.64
N LYS A 292 -62.92 -61.92 18.53
CA LYS A 292 -63.43 -63.29 18.53
C LYS A 292 -63.69 -63.74 17.09
N THR A 293 -63.04 -64.81 16.66
CA THR A 293 -63.31 -65.47 15.38
C THR A 293 -63.93 -66.85 15.62
N ILE A 294 -65.03 -67.14 14.92
CA ILE A 294 -65.73 -68.42 15.04
C ILE A 294 -65.01 -69.43 14.15
N PHE A 295 -64.66 -70.60 14.70
CA PHE A 295 -63.95 -71.63 13.95
C PHE A 295 -64.50 -73.02 14.33
N GLY A 296 -65.47 -73.49 13.54
CA GLY A 296 -66.21 -74.71 13.81
C GLY A 296 -66.96 -74.65 15.14
N ASN A 297 -66.77 -75.66 16.00
CA ASN A 297 -67.45 -75.78 17.30
C ASN A 297 -66.76 -75.02 18.45
N THR A 298 -65.77 -74.17 18.15
CA THR A 298 -65.06 -73.35 19.15
C THR A 298 -64.76 -71.96 18.61
N ASN A 299 -64.46 -71.02 19.51
CA ASN A 299 -63.99 -69.70 19.12
C ASN A 299 -62.48 -69.60 19.30
N LYS A 300 -61.83 -68.86 18.41
CA LYS A 300 -60.44 -68.44 18.51
C LYS A 300 -60.40 -66.97 18.92
N ILE A 301 -59.64 -66.66 19.97
CA ILE A 301 -59.55 -65.33 20.56
C ILE A 301 -58.15 -64.79 20.28
N SER A 302 -58.06 -63.60 19.70
CA SER A 302 -56.80 -62.92 19.38
C SER A 302 -56.77 -61.52 19.97
N LEU A 303 -55.59 -61.01 20.35
CA LEU A 303 -55.43 -59.62 20.76
C LEU A 303 -55.52 -58.68 19.55
N LYS A 304 -56.27 -57.59 19.69
CA LYS A 304 -56.40 -56.57 18.64
C LYS A 304 -55.10 -55.75 18.56
N LYS A 305 -54.51 -55.66 17.37
CA LYS A 305 -53.32 -54.81 17.09
C LYS A 305 -53.69 -53.36 16.86
#